data_AF-A0A8S2MF71-F1
#
_entry.id   AF-A0A8S2MF71-F1
#
_cell.length_a   1.000
_cell.length_b   1.000
_cell.length_c   1.000
_cell.angle_alpha   90.00
_cell.angle_beta   90.00
_cell.angle_gamma   90.00
#
_symmetry.space_group_name_H-M   'P 1'
#
loop_
_entity.id
_entity.type
_entity.pdbx_description
1 polymer ?
#
loop_
_entity_poly.entity_id
_entity_poly.type
_entity_poly.pdbx_seq_one_letter_code
_entity_poly.pdbx_strand_id
1 'polypeptide(L)' 'MSVKTILLFRSKPDDASSDDVYEKLLNDHGYHVKTISPIQFRFINMDLLSTKLHSNHYHGLIFTSKRAVEAVQRVLTGT' A
#
# COMPACT_ATOMS: atom_id res chain seq x y z
N MET A 1 26.04 5.36 -27.26
CA MET A 1 25.71 5.98 -25.95
C MET A 1 25.39 4.88 -24.96
N SER A 2 25.91 4.94 -23.73
CA SER A 2 25.60 3.96 -22.68
C SER A 2 24.25 4.32 -22.04
N VAL A 3 23.30 3.38 -22.05
CA VAL A 3 22.00 3.55 -21.39
C VAL A 3 22.23 3.46 -19.88
N LYS A 4 21.77 4.47 -19.13
CA LYS A 4 21.88 4.47 -17.66
C LYS A 4 20.66 3.75 -17.06
N THR A 5 20.94 2.86 -16.12
CA THR A 5 19.90 2.14 -15.36
C THR A 5 19.57 2.89 -14.07
N ILE A 6 18.30 3.09 -13.78
CA ILE A 6 17.78 3.69 -12.55
C ILE A 6 17.01 2.64 -11.75
N LEU A 7 17.30 2.55 -10.45
CA LEU A 7 16.57 1.70 -9.51
C LEU A 7 15.64 2.56 -8.65
N LEU A 8 14.35 2.26 -8.68
CA LEU A 8 13.35 2.91 -7.82
C LEU A 8 13.01 1.98 -6.65
N PHE A 9 13.21 2.44 -5.42
CA PHE A 9 12.82 1.71 -4.21
C PHE A 9 11.52 2.28 -3.67
N ARG A 10 10.39 1.73 -4.10
CA ARG A 10 9.07 2.24 -3.72
C ARG A 10 8.02 1.15 -3.74
N SER A 11 6.99 1.34 -2.92
CA SER A 11 5.79 0.52 -3.03
C SER A 11 5.09 0.81 -4.36
N LYS A 12 4.60 -0.25 -5.00
CA LYS A 12 3.73 -0.10 -6.17
C LYS A 12 2.45 0.64 -5.74
N PRO A 13 1.83 1.43 -6.64
CA PRO A 13 0.50 1.97 -6.39
C PRO A 13 -0.47 0.85 -6.03
N ASP A 14 -1.44 1.15 -5.15
CA ASP A 14 -2.51 0.20 -4.81
C ASP A 14 -3.41 -0.11 -6.01
N ASP A 15 -3.52 0.83 -6.94
CA ASP A 15 -4.32 0.69 -8.14
C ASP A 15 -3.44 0.18 -9.28
N ALA A 16 -3.63 -1.09 -9.64
CA ALA A 16 -2.93 -1.75 -10.74
C ALA A 16 -3.17 -1.08 -12.12
N SER A 17 -4.14 -0.17 -12.21
CA SER A 17 -4.48 0.58 -13.42
C SER A 17 -3.69 1.89 -13.59
N SER A 18 -2.91 2.33 -12.60
CA SER A 18 -2.04 3.50 -12.77
C SER A 18 -0.63 3.08 -13.14
N ASP A 19 -0.19 3.42 -14.35
CA ASP A 19 1.23 3.37 -14.70
C ASP A 19 2.03 4.16 -13.67
N ASP A 20 3.18 3.62 -13.25
CA ASP A 20 4.06 4.34 -12.34
C ASP A 20 4.60 5.59 -13.05
N VAL A 21 4.10 6.76 -12.65
CA VAL A 21 4.43 8.07 -13.23
C VAL A 21 5.95 8.29 -13.29
N TYR A 22 6.71 7.73 -12.33
CA TYR A 22 8.15 7.87 -12.27
C TYR A 22 8.84 6.94 -13.27
N GLU A 23 8.37 5.69 -13.41
CA GLU A 23 8.88 4.78 -14.44
C GLU A 23 8.63 5.36 -15.83
N LYS A 24 7.39 5.82 -16.09
CA LYS A 24 7.03 6.44 -17.36
C LYS A 24 7.92 7.64 -17.66
N LEU A 25 8.01 8.60 -16.75
CA LEU A 25 8.81 9.81 -16.93
C LEU A 25 10.28 9.48 -17.24
N LEU A 26 10.89 8.54 -16.52
CA LEU A 26 12.29 8.18 -16.70
C LEU A 26 12.51 7.39 -18.00
N ASN A 27 11.60 6.48 -18.37
CA ASN A 27 11.65 5.78 -19.65
C ASN A 27 11.51 6.78 -20.83
N ASP A 28 10.61 7.76 -20.73
CA ASP A 28 10.41 8.81 -21.74
C ASP A 28 11.68 9.66 -21.96
N HIS A 29 12.58 9.71 -20.97
CA HIS A 29 13.88 10.41 -21.05
C HIS A 29 15.06 9.47 -21.39
N GLY A 30 14.79 8.23 -21.81
CA GLY A 30 15.81 7.29 -22.29
C GLY A 30 16.57 6.54 -21.20
N TYR A 31 16.05 6.50 -19.98
CA TYR A 31 16.61 5.68 -18.89
C TYR A 31 16.00 4.27 -18.91
N HIS A 32 16.78 3.28 -18.50
CA HIS A 32 16.25 1.95 -18.21
C HIS A 32 15.85 1.89 -16.72
N VAL A 33 14.57 1.74 -16.42
CA VAL A 33 14.07 1.79 -15.04
C VAL A 33 13.73 0.40 -14.53
N LYS A 34 14.09 0.11 -13.27
CA LYS A 34 13.58 -1.04 -12.53
C LYS A 34 13.07 -0.61 -11.16
N THR A 35 11.85 -1.00 -10.83
CA THR A 35 11.26 -0.75 -9.51
C THR A 35 11.36 -1.99 -8.62
N ILE A 36 11.85 -1.77 -7.40
CA ILE A 36 11.94 -2.74 -6.33
C ILE A 36 11.01 -2.23 -5.22
N SER A 37 10.11 -3.09 -4.71
CA SER A 37 9.27 -2.75 -3.57
C SER A 37 9.97 -3.15 -2.27
N PRO A 38 10.56 -2.21 -1.51
CA PRO A 38 11.30 -2.54 -0.29
C PRO A 38 10.36 -2.89 0.87
N ILE A 39 9.11 -2.46 0.80
CA ILE A 39 8.12 -2.66 1.86
C ILE A 39 7.07 -3.65 1.36
N GLN A 40 6.80 -4.66 2.19
CA GLN A 40 5.66 -5.54 2.06
C GLN A 40 4.71 -5.27 3.23
N PHE A 41 3.42 -5.39 2.96
CA PHE A 41 2.38 -5.14 3.94
C PHE A 41 1.50 -6.38 4.10
N ARG A 42 1.08 -6.65 5.34
CA ARG A 42 0.11 -7.70 5.66
C ARG A 42 -0.77 -7.26 6.83
N PHE A 43 -2.05 -7.59 6.75
CA PHE A 43 -2.97 -7.46 7.87
C PHE A 43 -2.71 -8.54 8.92
N ILE A 44 -2.68 -8.14 10.20
CA ILE A 44 -2.46 -9.03 11.35
C ILE A 44 -3.56 -8.80 12.38
N ASN A 45 -3.78 -9.78 13.27
CA ASN A 45 -4.72 -9.69 14.39
C ASN A 45 -6.17 -9.35 13.98
N MET A 46 -6.62 -9.83 12.81
CA MET A 46 -7.94 -9.49 12.26
C MET A 46 -9.09 -9.99 13.15
N ASP A 47 -8.96 -11.16 13.76
CA ASP A 47 -9.98 -11.71 14.67
C ASP A 47 -10.09 -10.89 15.97
N LEU A 48 -8.93 -10.47 16.50
CA LEU A 48 -8.88 -9.58 17.66
C LEU A 48 -9.49 -8.22 17.33
N LEU A 49 -9.19 -7.67 16.15
CA LEU A 49 -9.77 -6.42 15.67
C LEU A 49 -11.30 -6.53 15.58
N SER A 50 -11.83 -7.63 15.02
CA SER A 50 -13.26 -7.93 15.00
C SER A 50 -13.86 -7.94 16.39
N THR A 51 -13.25 -8.68 17.32
CA THR A 51 -13.72 -8.74 18.71
C THR A 51 -13.73 -7.36 19.37
N LYS A 52 -12.69 -6.54 19.13
CA LYS A 52 -12.57 -5.20 19.71
C LYS A 52 -13.55 -4.19 19.11
N LEU A 53 -13.85 -4.29 17.82
CA LEU A 53 -14.82 -3.42 17.15
C LEU A 53 -16.25 -3.61 17.65
N HIS A 54 -16.61 -4.83 18.08
CA HIS A 54 -17.93 -5.13 18.66
C HIS A 54 -18.02 -4.82 20.16
N SER A 55 -16.95 -4.27 20.77
CA SER A 55 -16.91 -3.93 22.20
C SER A 55 -17.35 -2.49 22.45
N ASN A 56 -18.17 -2.27 23.48
CA ASN A 56 -18.58 -0.93 23.94
C ASN A 56 -17.59 -0.29 24.93
N HIS A 57 -16.35 -0.79 25.03
CA HIS A 57 -15.35 -0.28 25.98
C HIS A 57 -14.64 1.00 25.51
N TYR A 58 -14.84 1.41 24.26
CA TYR A 58 -14.13 2.55 23.66
C TYR A 58 -15.13 3.61 23.20
N HIS A 59 -14.80 4.88 23.43
CA HIS A 59 -15.64 6.02 23.02
C HIS A 59 -15.34 6.50 21.58
N GLY A 60 -14.33 5.93 20.93
CA GLY A 60 -13.92 6.32 19.58
C GLY A 60 -12.78 5.48 19.05
N LEU A 61 -12.45 5.71 17.78
CA LEU A 61 -11.39 5.04 17.03
C LEU A 61 -10.46 6.09 16.40
N ILE A 62 -9.17 5.77 16.33
CA ILE A 62 -8.17 6.61 15.67
C ILE A 62 -7.54 5.82 14.53
N PHE A 63 -7.57 6.38 13.33
CA PHE A 63 -6.90 5.82 12.15
C PHE A 63 -5.73 6.71 11.74
N THR A 64 -4.52 6.14 11.76
CA THR A 64 -3.28 6.85 11.39
C THR A 64 -2.76 6.47 10.01
N SER A 65 -3.42 5.51 9.33
CA SER A 65 -3.07 5.10 7.98
C SER A 65 -4.29 4.60 7.21
N LYS A 66 -4.22 4.72 5.88
CA LYS A 66 -5.20 4.12 4.96
C LYS A 66 -5.42 2.63 5.25
N ARG A 67 -4.34 1.91 5.53
CA ARG A 67 -4.37 0.48 5.86
C ARG A 67 -5.19 0.17 7.11
N ALA A 68 -5.15 1.01 8.13
CA ALA A 68 -5.96 0.79 9.33
C ALA A 68 -7.46 0.87 9.01
N VAL A 69 -7.86 1.78 8.12
CA VAL A 69 -9.25 1.88 7.63
C VAL A 69 -9.63 0.66 6.80
N GLU A 70 -8.76 0.23 5.87
CA GLU A 70 -8.97 -0.98 5.06
C GLU A 70 -9.11 -2.23 5.92
N ALA A 71 -8.35 -2.35 7.02
CA ALA A 71 -8.45 -3.47 7.95
C ALA A 71 -9.84 -3.53 8.60
N VAL A 72 -10.32 -2.39 9.10
CA VAL A 72 -11.65 -2.29 9.70
C VAL A 72 -12.74 -2.58 8.68
N GLN A 73 -12.62 -2.05 7.46
CA GLN A 73 -13.56 -2.34 6.39
C GLN A 73 -13.67 -3.85 6.14
N ARG A 74 -12.55 -4.55 5.94
CA ARG A 74 -12.52 -6.01 5.71
C ARG A 74 -13.22 -6.80 6.82
N VAL A 75 -12.93 -6.43 8.07
CA VAL A 75 -13.55 -7.07 9.23
C VAL A 75 -15.07 -6.86 9.27
N LEU A 76 -15.55 -5.69 8.88
CA LEU A 76 -16.99 -5.36 8.89
C LEU A 76 -17.74 -5.91 7.66
N THR A 77 -17.08 -6.06 6.51
CA THR A 77 -17.72 -6.52 5.27
C THR A 77 -17.60 -8.03 5.03
N GLY A 78 -16.76 -8.75 5.80
CA GLY A 78 -16.61 -10.21 5.69
C GLY A 78 -15.92 -10.69 4.40
N THR A 79 -15.17 -9.82 3.74
CA THR A 79 -14.43 -10.07 2.48
C THR A 79 -12.93 -9.96 2.67
#